data_AF-A0A9K3D9N2-F1
#
_entry.id   AF-A0A9K3D9N2-F1
#
_cell.length_a   1.000
_cell.length_b   1.000
_cell.length_c   1.000
_cell.angle_alpha   90.00
_cell.angle_beta   90.00
_cell.angle_gamma   90.00
#
_symmetry.space_group_name_H-M   'P 1'
#
loop_
_entity.id
_entity.type
_entity.pdbx_description
1 polymer ?
#
loop_
_entity_poly.entity_id
_entity_poly.type
_entity_poly.pdbx_seq_one_letter_code
_entity_poly.pdbx_strand_id
1 'polypeptide(L)' 'MHLKCHICSVDRPLPFLFTPCQHVFHTECLSEWLNSKKEDYECTQSTCPVCRADCSMDKCLAILGQ' A
#
# COMPACT_ATOMS: atom_id res chain seq x y z
N MET A 1 -8.35 -14.47 9.55
CA MET A 1 -7.95 -13.05 9.42
C MET A 1 -8.23 -12.60 8.01
N HIS A 2 -9.20 -11.70 7.80
CA HIS A 2 -9.53 -11.17 6.47
C HIS A 2 -8.60 -10.00 6.16
N LEU A 3 -7.80 -10.13 5.12
CA LEU A 3 -6.96 -9.04 4.62
C LEU A 3 -7.86 -8.13 3.80
N LYS A 4 -7.95 -6.85 4.19
CA LYS A 4 -8.73 -5.85 3.47
C LYS A 4 -7.83 -4.70 3.07
N CYS A 5 -7.85 -4.36 1.78
CA CYS A 5 -7.15 -3.18 1.31
C CYS A 5 -7.88 -1.91 1.76
N HIS A 6 -7.19 -1.06 2.52
CA HIS A 6 -7.76 0.21 3.01
C HIS A 6 -7.84 1.31 1.94
N ILE A 7 -7.26 1.11 0.75
CA ILE A 7 -7.31 2.07 -0.36
C ILE A 7 -8.59 1.86 -1.18
N CYS A 8 -8.79 0.67 -1.75
CA CYS A 8 -9.95 0.41 -2.60
C CYS A 8 -11.15 -0.17 -1.85
N SER A 9 -10.97 -0.74 -0.66
CA SER A 9 -12.02 -1.43 0.11
C SER A 9 -12.76 -2.57 -0.61
N VAL A 10 -12.37 -2.90 -1.84
CA VAL A 10 -12.91 -3.99 -2.68
C VAL A 10 -12.11 -5.26 -2.44
N ASP A 11 -12.80 -6.41 -2.40
CA ASP A 11 -12.17 -7.73 -2.46
C ASP A 11 -11.78 -8.04 -3.91
N ARG A 12 -10.48 -8.13 -4.18
CA ARG A 12 -9.94 -8.48 -5.50
C ARG A 12 -8.90 -9.59 -5.33
N PRO A 13 -8.78 -10.52 -6.30
CA PRO A 13 -7.77 -11.58 -6.27
C PRO A 13 -6.38 -11.04 -6.66
N LEU A 14 -5.95 -9.96 -6.01
CA LEU A 14 -4.65 -9.32 -6.23
C LEU A 14 -3.72 -9.61 -5.06
N PRO A 15 -2.40 -9.68 -5.30
CA PRO A 15 -1.42 -9.89 -4.24
C PRO A 15 -1.44 -8.72 -3.26
N PHE A 16 -1.49 -9.06 -1.97
CA PHE A 16 -1.40 -8.11 -0.87
C PHE A 16 0.06 -7.89 -0.45
N LEU A 17 0.36 -6.67 -0.03
CA LEU A 17 1.60 -6.26 0.58
C LEU A 17 1.36 -5.86 2.03
N PHE A 18 2.25 -6.30 2.92
CA PHE A 18 2.39 -5.75 4.26
C PHE A 18 3.42 -4.63 4.25
N THR A 19 2.98 -3.47 4.70
CA THR A 19 3.87 -2.34 4.99
C THR A 19 4.62 -2.57 6.31
N PRO A 20 5.77 -1.90 6.55
CA PRO A 20 6.49 -2.00 7.83
C PRO A 20 5.64 -1.58 9.04
N CYS A 21 4.63 -0.74 8.81
CA CYS A 21 3.64 -0.35 9.81
C CYS A 21 2.48 -1.35 10.00
N GLN A 22 2.60 -2.57 9.46
CA GLN A 22 1.65 -3.69 9.58
C GLN A 22 0.27 -3.46 8.92
N HIS A 23 0.12 -2.41 8.12
CA HIS A 23 -1.08 -2.23 7.30
C HIS A 23 -0.97 -2.98 5.99
N VAL A 24 -2.09 -3.53 5.52
CA VAL A 24 -2.15 -4.34 4.30
C VAL A 24 -2.83 -3.59 3.16
N PHE A 25 -2.24 -3.68 1.97
CA PHE A 25 -2.78 -3.06 0.76
C PHE A 25 -2.57 -3.99 -0.43
N HIS A 26 -3.38 -3.88 -1.48
CA HIS A 26 -3.03 -4.53 -2.74
C HIS A 26 -1.74 -3.91 -3.29
N THR A 27 -0.91 -4.74 -3.90
CA THR A 27 0.33 -4.33 -4.56
C THR A 27 0.06 -3.17 -5.53
N GLU A 28 -0.93 -3.30 -6.41
CA GLU A 28 -1.28 -2.24 -7.35
C GLU A 28 -1.78 -0.97 -6.66
N CYS A 29 -2.69 -1.09 -5.69
CA CYS A 29 -3.21 0.09 -4.98
C CYS A 29 -2.09 0.87 -4.28
N LEU A 30 -1.14 0.16 -3.65
CA LEU A 30 -0.01 0.80 -2.98
C LEU A 30 0.99 1.35 -3.99
N SER A 31 1.25 0.64 -5.09
CA SER A 31 2.07 1.13 -6.21
C SER A 31 1.53 2.45 -6.76
N GLU A 32 0.22 2.50 -7.07
CA GLU A 32 -0.43 3.70 -7.57
C GLU A 32 -0.36 4.82 -6.56
N TRP A 33 -0.60 4.55 -5.27
CA TRP A 33 -0.48 5.54 -4.22
C TRP A 33 0.94 6.14 -4.14
N LEU A 34 1.96 5.27 -4.15
CA LEU A 34 3.37 5.68 -4.09
C LEU A 34 3.82 6.41 -5.37
N ASN A 35 3.24 6.05 -6.52
CA ASN A 35 3.56 6.65 -7.82
C ASN A 35 2.75 7.92 -8.10
N SER A 36 1.62 8.12 -7.43
CA SER A 36 0.75 9.28 -7.63
C SER A 36 1.46 10.55 -7.15
N LYS A 37 2.07 11.26 -8.10
CA LYS A 37 2.54 12.63 -7.92
C LYS A 37 1.31 13.53 -7.96
N LYS A 38 0.78 13.96 -6.81
CA LYS A 38 -0.23 15.01 -6.83
C LYS A 38 0.47 16.31 -7.21
N GLU A 39 0.04 16.91 -8.32
CA GLU A 39 0.60 18.14 -8.92
C GLU A 39 0.63 19.36 -7.97
N ASP A 40 -0.02 19.26 -6.81
CA ASP A 40 -0.12 20.33 -5.80
C ASP A 40 0.78 20.11 -4.56
N TYR A 41 1.40 18.93 -4.41
CA TYR A 41 2.33 18.63 -3.31
C TYR A 41 3.56 17.86 -3.83
N GLU A 42 4.73 18.50 -3.76
CA GLU A 42 6.08 17.92 -3.99
C GLU A 42 6.43 16.91 -2.88
N CYS A 43 5.58 15.90 -2.68
CA CYS A 43 5.78 14.87 -1.69
C CYS A 43 5.34 13.57 -2.33
N THR A 44 6.29 12.89 -2.97
CA THR A 44 6.18 11.46 -3.27
C THR A 44 5.65 10.79 -2.01
N GLN A 45 4.43 10.26 -2.06
CA GLN A 45 3.71 9.76 -0.88
C GLN A 45 4.33 8.44 -0.40
N SER A 46 5.61 8.43 -0.04
CA SER A 46 6.37 7.32 0.56
C SER A 46 5.91 7.08 2.01
N THR A 47 4.61 7.14 2.23
CA THR A 47 3.97 7.04 3.53
C THR A 47 2.72 6.19 3.43
N CYS A 48 2.45 5.45 4.49
CA CYS A 48 1.29 4.59 4.59
C CYS A 48 0.00 5.43 4.55
N PRO A 49 -0.99 5.12 3.70
CA PRO A 49 -2.23 5.88 3.62
C PRO A 49 -3.11 5.79 4.88
N VAL A 50 -2.84 4.85 5.80
CA VAL A 50 -3.59 4.70 7.06
C VAL A 50 -2.96 5.49 8.20
N CYS A 51 -1.66 5.32 8.43
CA CYS A 51 -0.96 5.90 9.60
C CYS A 51 0.11 6.93 9.25
N ARG A 52 0.36 7.18 7.96
CA ARG A 52 1.42 8.08 7.43
C ARG A 52 2.84 7.72 7.86
N ALA A 53 3.06 6.51 8.38
CA ALA A 53 4.39 5.99 8.64
C ALA A 53 5.17 5.84 7.34
N ASP A 54 6.50 5.97 7.40
CA ASP A 54 7.39 5.75 6.27
C ASP A 54 7.10 4.39 5.60
N CYS A 55 6.86 4.44 4.30
CA CYS A 55 6.43 3.29 3.52
C CYS A 55 6.99 3.40 2.11
N SER A 56 7.87 2.48 1.75
CA SER A 56 8.42 2.35 0.40
C SER A 56 8.15 0.96 -0.15
N MET A 57 8.03 0.83 -1.48
CA MET A 57 7.76 -0.47 -2.11
C MET A 57 8.84 -1.50 -1.75
N ASP A 58 10.10 -1.10 -1.69
CA ASP A 58 11.25 -1.92 -1.31
C ASP A 58 11.21 -2.46 0.13
N LYS A 59 10.37 -1.87 1.00
CA LYS A 59 10.21 -2.28 2.40
C LYS A 59 8.93 -3.10 2.63
N CYS A 60 8.12 -3.26 1.60
CA CYS A 60 6.86 -3.99 1.69
C CYS A 60 7.08 -5.49 1.48
N LEU A 61 6.41 -6.31 2.30
CA LEU A 61 6.47 -7.76 2.19
C LEU A 61 5.26 -8.27 1.41
N ALA A 62 5.50 -8.95 0.29
CA ALA A 62 4.44 -9.58 -0.48
C ALA A 62 3.94 -10.86 0.18
N ILE A 63 2.62 -10.97 0.33
CA ILE A 63 1.97 -12.21 0.74
C ILE A 63 1.79 -13.04 -0.52
N LEU A 64 2.80 -13.85 -0.85
CA LEU A 64 2.62 -14.96 -1.77
C LEU A 64 1.88 -16.05 -0.99
N GLY A 65 0.60 -16.26 -1.31
CA GLY A 65 -0.19 -17.34 -0.72
C GLY A 65 0.56 -18.66 -0.88
N GLN A 66 0.81 -19.33 0.24
CA GLN A 66 1.21 -20.75 0.29
C GLN A 66 0.01 -21.63 -0.05
#